data_AF-A0A5J9VN47-F1
#
_entry.id   AF-A0A5J9VN47-F1
#
_cell.length_a   1.000
_cell.length_b   1.000
_cell.length_c   1.000
_cell.angle_alpha   90.00
_cell.angle_beta   90.00
_cell.angle_gamma   90.00
#
_symmetry.space_group_name_H-M   'P 1'
#
loop_
_entity.id
_entity.type
_entity.pdbx_description
1 polymer ?
#
loop_
_entity_poly.entity_id
_entity_poly.type
_entity_poly.pdbx_seq_one_letter_code
_entity_poly.pdbx_strand_id
1 'polypeptide(L)'
;MEVAAALCWVGACSLALYLYHVLWLAPQRLRAALRSQGIGGPSPSFPYGNIAEMRQAAACAKTTTAADHQRGIIVHDYRPAVFPFYEKWRNQYGPVFCYSIGNMVFLHASRADVVRDLCTSVSPLDLGKSSYMKVTHRPLFGDGILKSSGEAWAYQRKLIAPEFFPDKVKAMVGLMVDSATALVKSWEDRLISESNGGGVSCLLELKVDDDLRAYSADVISRACFGSSYVKGKRIFAMIRELQKAVSKPNLLAEMTGLSFLPTRSNRAAWRLNREVRALILDVVRENNEGGDDDGNLLNAMLRSVAGSGGGHAAATAEDFVVDNCKNIYFAGYETTAMTAAWCMMLLALHPEWQDQVRD
;
A
#
# COMPACT_ATOMS: atom_id res chain seq x y z
N MET A 1 13.46 -24.05 -46.02
CA MET A 1 13.59 -22.60 -45.71
C MET A 1 12.26 -21.87 -45.86
N GLU A 2 11.52 -22.04 -46.96
CA GLU A 2 10.24 -21.36 -47.21
C GLU A 2 9.13 -21.71 -46.20
N VAL A 3 8.98 -22.99 -45.84
CA VAL A 3 7.98 -23.44 -44.85
C VAL A 3 8.24 -22.82 -43.46
N ALA A 4 9.50 -22.71 -43.05
CA ALA A 4 9.87 -22.08 -41.79
C ALA A 4 9.58 -20.57 -41.79
N ALA A 5 9.85 -19.88 -42.91
CA ALA A 5 9.53 -18.47 -43.06
C ALA A 5 8.00 -18.23 -43.05
N ALA A 6 7.22 -19.09 -43.70
CA ALA A 6 5.75 -19.01 -43.68
C ALA A 6 5.19 -19.24 -42.27
N LEU A 7 5.71 -20.23 -41.53
CA LEU A 7 5.31 -20.48 -40.13
C LEU A 7 5.65 -19.30 -39.22
N CYS A 8 6.81 -18.67 -39.41
CA CYS A 8 7.19 -17.45 -38.68
C CYS A 8 6.23 -16.29 -38.97
N TRP A 9 5.82 -16.10 -40.23
CA TRP A 9 4.84 -15.07 -40.61
C TRP A 9 3.46 -15.32 -40.01
N VAL A 10 2.96 -16.55 -40.08
CA VAL A 10 1.67 -16.91 -39.45
C VAL A 10 1.73 -16.69 -37.94
N GLY A 11 2.83 -17.08 -37.29
CA GLY A 11 3.07 -16.82 -35.87
C GLY A 11 3.08 -15.33 -35.52
N ALA A 12 3.79 -14.52 -36.31
CA ALA A 12 3.87 -13.08 -36.12
C ALA A 12 2.50 -12.38 -36.31
N CYS A 13 1.76 -12.75 -37.37
CA CYS A 13 0.41 -12.23 -37.60
C CYS A 13 -0.57 -12.65 -36.50
N SER A 14 -0.52 -13.90 -36.05
CA SER A 14 -1.35 -14.40 -34.95
C SER A 14 -1.06 -13.67 -33.65
N LEU A 15 0.21 -13.44 -33.34
CA LEU A 15 0.64 -12.68 -32.17
C LEU A 15 0.19 -11.21 -32.28
N ALA A 16 0.33 -10.58 -33.44
CA ALA A 16 -0.11 -9.19 -33.65
C ALA A 16 -1.64 -9.04 -33.47
N LEU A 17 -2.42 -9.98 -34.02
CA LEU A 17 -3.88 -10.01 -33.84
C LEU A 17 -4.26 -10.23 -32.38
N TYR A 18 -3.60 -11.16 -31.68
CA TYR A 18 -3.80 -11.38 -30.26
C TYR A 18 -3.49 -10.13 -29.43
N LEU A 19 -2.34 -9.49 -29.68
CA LEU A 19 -1.95 -8.26 -28.98
C LEU A 19 -2.90 -7.11 -29.29
N TYR A 20 -3.33 -6.92 -30.53
CA TYR A 20 -4.34 -5.91 -30.86
C TYR A 20 -5.67 -6.17 -30.15
N HIS A 21 -6.08 -7.44 -30.07
CA HIS A 21 -7.29 -7.81 -29.36
C HIS A 21 -7.20 -7.51 -27.86
N VAL A 22 -6.11 -7.92 -27.21
CA VAL A 22 -5.90 -7.75 -25.76
C VAL A 22 -5.64 -6.30 -25.37
N LEU A 23 -4.85 -5.57 -26.16
CA LEU A 23 -4.42 -4.21 -25.85
C LEU A 23 -5.45 -3.14 -26.26
N TRP A 24 -6.33 -3.44 -27.22
CA TRP A 24 -7.26 -2.44 -27.75
C TRP A 24 -8.71 -2.91 -27.82
N LEU A 25 -9.02 -4.01 -28.51
CA LEU A 25 -10.42 -4.39 -28.77
C LEU A 25 -11.17 -4.76 -27.48
N ALA A 26 -10.59 -5.59 -26.63
CA ALA A 26 -11.23 -6.02 -25.39
C ALA A 26 -11.51 -4.83 -24.43
N PRO A 27 -10.54 -3.92 -24.16
CA PRO A 27 -10.81 -2.72 -23.37
C PRO A 27 -11.87 -1.80 -24.01
N GLN A 28 -11.86 -1.63 -25.33
CA GLN A 28 -12.85 -0.80 -26.03
C GLN A 28 -14.26 -1.38 -25.95
N ARG A 29 -14.42 -2.71 -26.05
CA ARG A 29 -15.72 -3.38 -25.87
C ARG A 29 -16.29 -3.13 -24.46
N LEU A 30 -15.46 -3.28 -23.43
CA LEU A 30 -15.87 -3.01 -22.04
C LEU A 30 -16.27 -1.54 -21.86
N ARG A 31 -15.50 -0.60 -22.41
CA ARG A 31 -15.83 0.82 -22.39
C ARG A 31 -17.10 1.16 -23.16
N ALA A 32 -17.34 0.51 -24.30
CA ALA A 32 -18.58 0.68 -25.05
C ALA A 32 -19.80 0.21 -24.23
N ALA A 33 -19.69 -0.91 -23.53
CA ALA A 33 -20.73 -1.41 -22.64
C ALA A 33 -20.99 -0.50 -21.44
N LEU A 34 -19.96 0.15 -20.88
CA LEU A 34 -20.12 1.16 -19.83
C LEU A 34 -20.77 2.45 -20.38
N ARG A 35 -20.37 2.89 -21.58
CA ARG A 35 -20.97 4.05 -22.25
C ARG A 35 -22.44 3.84 -22.58
N SER A 36 -22.85 2.63 -22.99
CA SER A 36 -24.27 2.34 -23.22
C SER A 36 -25.10 2.36 -21.93
N GLN A 37 -24.46 2.27 -20.76
CA GLN A 37 -25.09 2.47 -19.44
C GLN A 37 -24.99 3.92 -18.96
N GLY A 38 -24.55 4.85 -19.79
CA GLY A 38 -24.40 6.27 -19.45
C GLY A 38 -23.08 6.64 -18.75
N ILE A 39 -22.15 5.69 -18.59
CA ILE A 39 -20.86 5.94 -17.93
C ILE A 39 -19.83 6.36 -18.98
N GLY A 40 -19.63 7.67 -19.08
CA GLY A 40 -18.64 8.30 -19.95
C GLY A 40 -17.23 8.35 -19.34
N GLY A 41 -16.33 9.10 -19.99
CA GLY A 41 -14.98 9.34 -19.49
C GLY A 41 -13.96 9.67 -20.60
N PRO A 42 -12.72 10.05 -20.23
CA PRO A 42 -11.71 10.49 -21.18
C PRO A 42 -11.36 9.42 -22.21
N SER A 43 -11.10 9.86 -23.45
CA SER A 43 -10.70 8.97 -24.55
C SER A 43 -9.29 8.41 -24.33
N PRO A 44 -9.08 7.09 -24.37
CA PRO A 44 -7.77 6.48 -24.13
C PRO A 44 -6.90 6.53 -25.39
N SER A 45 -5.59 6.64 -25.22
CA SER A 45 -4.60 6.48 -26.30
C SER A 45 -4.14 5.02 -26.41
N PHE A 46 -3.86 4.54 -27.62
CA PHE A 46 -3.30 3.19 -27.81
C PHE A 46 -1.77 3.22 -27.60
N PRO A 47 -1.17 2.23 -26.90
CA PRO A 47 -1.78 1.21 -26.03
C PRO A 47 -1.86 1.63 -24.55
N TYR A 48 -1.47 2.86 -24.20
CA TYR A 48 -1.19 3.26 -22.81
C TYR A 48 -2.38 3.85 -22.05
N GLY A 49 -3.55 4.01 -22.68
CA GLY A 49 -4.72 4.59 -22.06
C GLY A 49 -4.56 6.09 -21.81
N ASN A 50 -4.89 6.54 -20.60
CA ASN A 50 -4.92 7.95 -20.20
C ASN A 50 -3.64 8.41 -19.47
N ILE A 51 -2.58 7.60 -19.45
CA ILE A 51 -1.37 7.87 -18.67
C ILE A 51 -0.67 9.18 -19.06
N ALA A 52 -0.62 9.50 -20.35
CA ALA A 52 0.00 10.74 -20.81
C ALA A 52 -0.71 11.97 -20.21
N GLU A 53 -2.05 11.97 -20.24
CA GLU A 53 -2.87 13.02 -19.65
C GLU A 53 -2.69 13.08 -18.11
N MET A 54 -2.66 11.93 -17.44
CA MET A 54 -2.42 11.86 -15.99
C MET A 54 -1.04 12.43 -15.62
N ARG A 55 0.01 12.11 -16.38
CA ARG A 55 1.37 12.63 -16.17
C ARG A 55 1.45 14.14 -16.39
N GLN A 56 0.79 14.64 -17.42
CA GLN A 56 0.75 16.08 -17.70
C GLN A 56 0.02 16.83 -16.59
N ALA A 57 -1.13 16.33 -16.14
CA ALA A 57 -1.88 16.92 -15.03
C ALA A 57 -1.05 16.93 -13.74
N ALA A 58 -0.38 15.82 -13.42
CA ALA A 58 0.50 15.72 -12.25
C ALA A 58 1.71 16.66 -12.32
N ALA A 59 2.31 16.85 -13.51
CA ALA A 59 3.41 17.80 -13.70
C ALA A 59 2.95 19.25 -13.47
N CYS A 60 1.79 19.62 -14.01
CA CYS A 60 1.19 20.94 -13.81
C CYS A 60 0.89 21.22 -12.32
N ALA A 61 0.25 20.26 -11.64
CA ALA A 61 -0.08 20.39 -10.22
C ALA A 61 1.16 20.56 -9.34
N LYS A 62 2.26 19.83 -9.62
CA LYS A 62 3.52 19.98 -8.89
C LYS A 62 4.08 21.40 -8.98
N THR A 63 3.99 22.04 -10.14
CA THR A 63 4.44 23.43 -10.31
C THR A 63 3.58 24.39 -9.48
N THR A 64 2.26 24.21 -9.46
CA THR A 64 1.35 25.02 -8.65
C THR A 64 1.62 24.83 -7.15
N THR A 65 1.70 23.59 -6.67
CA THR A 65 1.97 23.29 -5.25
C THR A 65 3.32 23.84 -4.80
N ALA A 66 4.35 23.79 -5.65
CA ALA A 66 5.65 24.40 -5.35
C ALA A 66 5.55 25.92 -5.20
N ALA A 67 4.76 26.59 -6.04
CA ALA A 67 4.52 28.03 -5.93
C ALA A 67 3.72 28.41 -4.67
N ASP A 68 2.72 27.61 -4.29
CA ASP A 68 1.93 27.83 -3.06
C ASP A 68 2.79 27.67 -1.80
N HIS A 69 3.65 26.63 -1.75
CA HIS A 69 4.61 26.45 -0.67
C HIS A 69 5.60 27.62 -0.56
N GLN A 70 6.09 28.16 -1.68
CA GLN A 70 6.95 29.36 -1.67
C GLN A 70 6.25 30.61 -1.11
N ARG A 71 4.92 30.65 -1.18
CA ARG A 71 4.09 31.74 -0.63
C ARG A 71 3.67 31.49 0.82
N GLY A 72 4.09 30.38 1.43
CA GLY A 72 3.70 30.00 2.78
C GLY A 72 2.24 29.55 2.92
N ILE A 73 1.56 29.25 1.80
CA ILE A 73 0.17 28.79 1.81
C ILE A 73 0.15 27.30 2.11
N ILE A 74 -0.48 26.92 3.23
CA ILE A 74 -0.69 25.51 3.57
C ILE A 74 -2.07 25.09 3.09
N VAL A 75 -2.10 24.25 2.05
CA VAL A 75 -3.34 23.71 1.48
C VAL A 75 -3.56 22.30 2.03
N HIS A 76 -4.58 22.13 2.89
CA HIS A 76 -4.96 20.81 3.41
C HIS A 76 -5.72 19.96 2.38
N ASP A 77 -6.29 20.57 1.34
CA ASP A 77 -6.99 19.85 0.28
C ASP A 77 -5.95 19.23 -0.67
N TYR A 78 -5.59 17.98 -0.38
CA TYR A 78 -4.57 17.27 -1.14
C TYR A 78 -5.05 16.83 -2.54
N ARG A 79 -6.35 16.84 -2.84
CA ARG A 79 -6.88 16.19 -4.05
C ARG A 79 -6.34 16.84 -5.33
N PRO A 80 -6.31 18.18 -5.49
CA PRO A 80 -5.74 18.83 -6.67
C PRO A 80 -4.23 18.61 -6.78
N ALA A 81 -3.51 18.46 -5.66
CA ALA A 81 -2.07 18.25 -5.65
C ALA A 81 -1.68 16.80 -6.02
N VAL A 82 -2.38 15.82 -5.45
CA VAL A 82 -2.03 14.39 -5.58
C VAL A 82 -2.74 13.74 -6.77
N PHE A 83 -4.01 14.09 -7.02
CA PHE A 83 -4.84 13.47 -8.06
C PHE A 83 -5.54 14.52 -8.97
N PRO A 84 -4.79 15.45 -9.59
CA PRO A 84 -5.35 16.55 -10.39
C PRO A 84 -6.21 16.06 -11.56
N PHE A 85 -5.88 14.90 -12.12
CA PHE A 85 -6.64 14.31 -13.23
C PHE A 85 -8.02 13.80 -12.80
N TYR A 86 -8.18 13.31 -11.56
CA TYR A 86 -9.51 12.95 -11.05
C TYR A 86 -10.38 14.19 -10.87
N GLU A 87 -9.83 15.28 -10.31
CA GLU A 87 -10.57 16.55 -10.21
C GLU A 87 -11.02 17.04 -11.59
N LYS A 88 -10.09 17.07 -12.55
CA LYS A 88 -10.39 17.45 -13.94
C LYS A 88 -11.51 16.60 -14.54
N TRP A 89 -11.42 15.28 -14.42
CA TRP A 89 -12.40 14.38 -15.02
C TRP A 89 -13.74 14.37 -14.28
N ARG A 90 -13.75 14.56 -12.94
CA ARG A 90 -15.01 14.73 -12.20
C ARG A 90 -15.78 15.97 -12.66
N ASN A 91 -15.07 17.07 -12.90
CA ASN A 91 -15.70 18.30 -13.39
C ASN A 91 -16.23 18.16 -14.83
N GLN A 92 -15.63 17.29 -15.65
CA GLN A 92 -16.01 17.10 -17.05
C GLN A 92 -17.07 16.02 -17.27
N TYR A 93 -16.98 14.91 -16.53
CA TYR A 93 -17.78 13.69 -16.76
C TYR A 93 -18.70 13.35 -15.56
N GLY A 94 -18.64 14.13 -14.48
CA GLY A 94 -19.41 13.88 -13.27
C GLY A 94 -18.69 12.93 -12.28
N PRO A 95 -19.36 12.59 -11.16
CA PRO A 95 -18.74 11.86 -10.05
C PRO A 95 -18.48 10.38 -10.34
N VAL A 96 -19.01 9.85 -11.44
CA VAL A 96 -18.83 8.46 -11.90
C VAL A 96 -18.37 8.47 -13.35
N PHE A 97 -17.16 7.99 -13.62
CA PHE A 97 -16.59 7.97 -14.97
C PHE A 97 -15.60 6.81 -15.14
N CYS A 98 -15.33 6.43 -16.39
CA CYS A 98 -14.37 5.39 -16.73
C CYS A 98 -13.08 5.97 -17.34
N TYR A 99 -11.94 5.40 -17.01
CA TYR A 99 -10.64 5.74 -17.62
C TYR A 99 -9.81 4.47 -17.84
N SER A 100 -8.68 4.57 -18.52
CA SER A 100 -7.83 3.41 -18.83
C SER A 100 -6.38 3.65 -18.45
N ILE A 101 -5.74 2.61 -17.91
CA ILE A 101 -4.29 2.53 -17.72
C ILE A 101 -3.83 1.29 -18.47
N GLY A 102 -3.16 1.49 -19.61
CA GLY A 102 -2.87 0.39 -20.51
C GLY A 102 -4.16 -0.27 -21.05
N ASN A 103 -4.22 -1.60 -21.00
CA ASN A 103 -5.41 -2.38 -21.35
C ASN A 103 -6.42 -2.53 -20.20
N MET A 104 -6.18 -1.94 -19.04
CA MET A 104 -7.11 -2.01 -17.91
C MET A 104 -8.10 -0.84 -17.96
N VAL A 105 -9.38 -1.14 -17.76
CA VAL A 105 -10.45 -0.15 -17.64
C VAL A 105 -10.81 0.01 -16.17
N PHE A 106 -10.72 1.23 -15.67
CA PHE A 106 -11.05 1.59 -14.30
C PHE A 106 -12.36 2.37 -14.28
N LEU A 107 -13.22 2.05 -13.31
CA LEU A 107 -14.38 2.84 -12.97
C LEU A 107 -14.05 3.68 -11.73
N HIS A 108 -14.05 5.00 -11.87
CA HIS A 108 -13.99 5.92 -10.75
C HIS A 108 -15.42 6.19 -10.26
N ALA A 109 -15.63 6.11 -8.95
CA ALA A 109 -16.87 6.49 -8.30
C ALA A 109 -16.56 7.33 -7.06
N SER A 110 -17.09 8.56 -7.03
CA SER A 110 -16.99 9.50 -5.91
C SER A 110 -18.35 9.89 -5.32
N ARG A 111 -19.43 9.34 -5.87
CA ARG A 111 -20.80 9.54 -5.38
C ARG A 111 -21.05 8.60 -4.20
N ALA A 112 -21.49 9.14 -3.07
CA ALA A 112 -21.55 8.41 -1.80
C ALA A 112 -22.54 7.22 -1.83
N ASP A 113 -23.65 7.34 -2.56
CA ASP A 113 -24.61 6.27 -2.78
C ASP A 113 -23.99 5.07 -3.51
N VAL A 114 -23.26 5.31 -4.60
CA VAL A 114 -22.59 4.27 -5.39
C VAL A 114 -21.50 3.58 -4.58
N VAL A 115 -20.72 4.36 -3.81
CA VAL A 115 -19.66 3.80 -2.96
C VAL A 115 -20.28 2.93 -1.85
N ARG A 116 -21.35 3.40 -1.21
CA ARG A 116 -22.09 2.60 -0.22
C ARG A 116 -22.60 1.31 -0.84
N ASP A 117 -23.31 1.38 -1.96
CA ASP A 117 -23.89 0.21 -2.61
C ASP A 117 -22.81 -0.78 -3.05
N LEU A 118 -21.65 -0.30 -3.53
CA LEU A 118 -20.51 -1.16 -3.85
C LEU A 118 -19.95 -1.85 -2.60
N CYS A 119 -19.88 -1.15 -1.47
CA CYS A 119 -19.37 -1.68 -0.21
C CYS A 119 -20.34 -2.63 0.50
N THR A 120 -21.66 -2.49 0.30
CA THR A 120 -22.68 -3.29 1.00
C THR A 120 -23.24 -4.43 0.14
N SER A 121 -23.38 -4.20 -1.16
CA SER A 121 -24.15 -5.09 -2.05
C SER A 121 -23.27 -6.11 -2.77
N VAL A 122 -21.94 -5.93 -2.76
CA VAL A 122 -21.03 -6.91 -3.34
C VAL A 122 -20.35 -7.68 -2.22
N SER A 123 -20.55 -9.00 -2.24
CA SER A 123 -19.84 -9.88 -1.31
C SER A 123 -18.33 -9.66 -1.45
N PRO A 124 -17.57 -9.57 -0.35
CA PRO A 124 -16.10 -9.59 -0.40
C PRO A 124 -15.54 -10.83 -1.12
N LEU A 125 -16.36 -11.89 -1.28
CA LEU A 125 -16.03 -13.07 -2.06
C LEU A 125 -16.13 -12.82 -3.58
N ASP A 126 -17.04 -11.95 -4.01
CA ASP A 126 -17.35 -11.68 -5.42
C ASP A 126 -16.49 -10.53 -5.98
N LEU A 127 -16.30 -9.45 -5.20
CA LEU A 127 -15.38 -8.36 -5.57
C LEU A 127 -13.97 -8.66 -5.06
N GLY A 128 -13.23 -9.47 -5.82
CA GLY A 128 -11.82 -9.72 -5.53
C GLY A 128 -10.94 -8.47 -5.69
N LYS A 129 -9.71 -8.56 -5.17
CA LYS A 129 -8.68 -7.55 -5.45
C LYS A 129 -8.39 -7.49 -6.94
N SER A 130 -8.08 -6.28 -7.43
CA SER A 130 -7.76 -6.05 -8.85
C SER A 130 -6.70 -7.04 -9.35
N SER A 131 -6.91 -7.58 -10.56
CA SER A 131 -5.93 -8.46 -11.23
C SER A 131 -4.57 -7.80 -11.36
N TYR A 132 -4.54 -6.46 -11.48
CA TYR A 132 -3.32 -5.65 -11.42
C TYR A 132 -2.53 -5.92 -10.12
N MET A 133 -3.18 -5.84 -8.97
CA MET A 133 -2.54 -6.09 -7.67
C MET A 133 -2.03 -7.52 -7.54
N LYS A 134 -2.68 -8.49 -8.20
CA LYS A 134 -2.32 -9.91 -8.05
C LYS A 134 -0.95 -10.26 -8.63
N VAL A 135 -0.53 -9.57 -9.70
CA VAL A 135 0.72 -9.86 -10.41
C VAL A 135 1.84 -8.93 -9.96
N THR A 136 1.58 -7.62 -9.96
CA THR A 136 2.61 -6.59 -9.77
C THR A 136 3.09 -6.48 -8.33
N HIS A 137 2.17 -6.74 -7.38
CA HIS A 137 2.47 -6.64 -5.95
C HIS A 137 2.77 -8.00 -5.32
N ARG A 138 2.83 -9.10 -6.10
CA ARG A 138 3.19 -10.42 -5.56
C ARG A 138 4.53 -10.41 -4.80
N PRO A 139 5.62 -9.77 -5.27
CA PRO A 139 6.84 -9.67 -4.48
C PRO A 139 6.62 -8.98 -3.12
N LEU A 140 5.73 -7.99 -3.05
CA LEU A 140 5.49 -7.21 -1.84
C LEU A 140 4.55 -7.93 -0.86
N PHE A 141 3.44 -8.47 -1.33
CA PHE A 141 2.36 -9.00 -0.47
C PHE A 141 2.20 -10.52 -0.50
N GLY A 142 2.88 -11.21 -1.42
CA GLY A 142 2.76 -12.65 -1.61
C GLY A 142 1.30 -13.08 -1.80
N ASP A 143 0.84 -14.08 -1.05
CA ASP A 143 -0.56 -14.52 -0.99
C ASP A 143 -1.26 -14.11 0.32
N GLY A 144 -0.71 -13.13 1.05
CA GLY A 144 -1.29 -12.65 2.30
C GLY A 144 -2.50 -11.72 2.14
N ILE A 145 -3.05 -11.29 3.29
CA ILE A 145 -4.38 -10.69 3.43
C ILE A 145 -4.65 -9.43 2.57
N LEU A 146 -3.62 -8.65 2.24
CA LEU A 146 -3.79 -7.44 1.42
C LEU A 146 -4.06 -7.74 -0.07
N LYS A 147 -3.62 -8.91 -0.57
CA LYS A 147 -3.74 -9.32 -1.97
C LYS A 147 -4.67 -10.53 -2.18
N SER A 148 -4.91 -11.35 -1.15
CA SER A 148 -5.83 -12.48 -1.23
C SER A 148 -7.28 -12.05 -1.53
N SER A 149 -8.10 -12.96 -2.05
CA SER A 149 -9.53 -12.73 -2.36
C SER A 149 -10.31 -14.03 -2.20
N GLY A 150 -11.64 -13.95 -2.14
CA GLY A 150 -12.49 -15.14 -2.01
C GLY A 150 -12.25 -15.90 -0.69
N GLU A 151 -12.30 -17.22 -0.75
CA GLU A 151 -12.15 -18.09 0.41
C GLU A 151 -10.78 -17.96 1.09
N ALA A 152 -9.70 -17.81 0.31
CA ALA A 152 -8.35 -17.63 0.86
C ALA A 152 -8.25 -16.37 1.73
N TRP A 153 -8.90 -15.28 1.30
CA TRP A 153 -8.99 -14.05 2.10
C TRP A 153 -9.88 -14.24 3.33
N ALA A 154 -11.04 -14.90 3.17
CA ALA A 154 -11.96 -15.13 4.27
C ALA A 154 -11.32 -15.95 5.40
N TYR A 155 -10.54 -16.98 5.03
CA TYR A 155 -9.75 -17.78 5.97
C TYR A 155 -8.73 -16.91 6.72
N GLN A 156 -7.89 -16.16 6.00
CA GLN A 156 -6.90 -15.26 6.60
C GLN A 156 -7.52 -14.21 7.50
N ARG A 157 -8.66 -13.62 7.10
CA ARG A 157 -9.37 -12.61 7.88
C ARG A 157 -9.97 -13.19 9.15
N LYS A 158 -10.55 -14.39 9.09
CA LYS A 158 -11.09 -15.09 10.27
C LYS A 158 -10.01 -15.34 11.33
N LEU A 159 -8.77 -15.56 10.88
CA LEU A 159 -7.62 -15.75 11.76
C LEU A 159 -7.07 -14.44 12.33
N ILE A 160 -6.87 -13.43 11.49
CA ILE A 160 -6.14 -12.20 11.85
C ILE A 160 -7.04 -11.20 12.58
N ALA A 161 -8.32 -11.09 12.22
CA ALA A 161 -9.21 -10.06 12.77
C ALA A 161 -9.39 -10.12 14.31
N PRO A 162 -9.52 -11.31 14.95
CA PRO A 162 -9.66 -11.40 16.41
C PRO A 162 -8.49 -10.78 17.20
N GLU A 163 -7.28 -10.78 16.64
CA GLU A 163 -6.10 -10.18 17.29
C GLU A 163 -6.16 -8.64 17.34
N PHE A 164 -7.10 -8.04 16.61
CA PHE A 164 -7.36 -6.60 16.60
C PHE A 164 -8.72 -6.25 17.23
N PHE A 165 -9.35 -7.17 17.96
CA PHE A 165 -10.59 -6.86 18.69
C PHE A 165 -10.31 -5.98 19.92
N PRO A 166 -11.31 -5.20 20.39
CA PRO A 166 -11.11 -4.21 21.44
C PRO A 166 -10.39 -4.74 22.70
N ASP A 167 -10.69 -5.96 23.13
CA ASP A 167 -10.06 -6.52 24.33
C ASP A 167 -8.57 -6.87 24.13
N LYS A 168 -8.19 -7.32 22.93
CA LYS A 168 -6.78 -7.51 22.55
C LYS A 168 -6.06 -6.18 22.41
N VAL A 169 -6.70 -5.19 21.80
CA VAL A 169 -6.12 -3.84 21.63
C VAL A 169 -5.89 -3.19 23.00
N LYS A 170 -6.81 -3.32 23.96
CA LYS A 170 -6.62 -2.82 25.33
C LYS A 170 -5.35 -3.37 25.99
N ALA A 171 -5.05 -4.65 25.78
CA ALA A 171 -3.82 -5.26 26.31
C ALA A 171 -2.55 -4.68 25.65
N MET A 172 -2.63 -4.20 24.41
CA MET A 172 -1.51 -3.58 23.69
C MET A 172 -1.29 -2.11 24.05
N VAL A 173 -2.25 -1.44 24.72
CA VAL A 173 -2.17 0.01 25.02
C VAL A 173 -0.92 0.36 25.83
N GLY A 174 -0.51 -0.49 26.78
CA GLY A 174 0.72 -0.27 27.54
C GLY A 174 1.95 -0.13 26.65
N LEU A 175 2.10 -1.04 25.67
CA LEU A 175 3.19 -0.99 24.68
C LEU A 175 3.14 0.29 23.83
N MET A 176 1.94 0.75 23.47
CA MET A 176 1.75 1.99 22.71
C MET A 176 2.18 3.22 23.52
N VAL A 177 1.84 3.25 24.81
CA VAL A 177 2.20 4.33 25.74
C VAL A 177 3.71 4.33 25.98
N ASP A 178 4.35 3.18 26.14
CA ASP A 178 5.81 3.09 26.30
C ASP A 178 6.54 3.66 25.09
N SER A 179 6.11 3.29 23.87
CA SER A 179 6.67 3.84 22.63
C SER A 179 6.44 5.34 22.52
N ALA A 180 5.27 5.85 22.93
CA ALA A 180 4.94 7.27 22.86
C ALA A 180 5.78 8.08 23.88
N THR A 181 5.92 7.55 25.09
CA THR A 181 6.73 8.15 26.16
C THR A 181 8.20 8.26 25.74
N ALA A 182 8.75 7.23 25.11
CA ALA A 182 10.11 7.27 24.58
C ALA A 182 10.28 8.34 23.48
N LEU A 183 9.27 8.52 22.62
CA LEU A 183 9.28 9.56 21.60
C LEU A 183 9.24 10.96 22.21
N VAL A 184 8.30 11.21 23.11
CA VAL A 184 8.14 12.53 23.78
C VAL A 184 9.42 12.87 24.54
N LYS A 185 9.99 11.93 25.29
CA LYS A 185 11.27 12.13 25.98
C LYS A 185 12.40 12.49 25.00
N SER A 186 12.47 11.85 23.84
CA SER A 186 13.44 12.22 22.80
C SER A 186 13.25 13.65 22.29
N TRP A 187 12.02 14.18 22.28
CA TRP A 187 11.75 15.56 21.88
C TRP A 187 12.16 16.54 22.98
N GLU A 188 11.86 16.23 24.24
CA GLU A 188 12.27 17.00 25.42
C GLU A 188 13.80 17.08 25.53
N ASP A 189 14.51 15.96 25.37
CA ASP A 189 15.97 15.92 25.42
C ASP A 189 16.61 16.81 24.34
N ARG A 190 16.04 16.84 23.13
CA ARG A 190 16.50 17.72 22.04
C ARG A 190 16.26 19.19 22.37
N LEU A 191 15.10 19.53 22.93
CA LEU A 191 14.79 20.89 23.39
C LEU A 191 15.77 21.37 24.47
N ILE A 192 16.08 20.52 25.45
CA ILE A 192 17.04 20.84 26.52
C ILE A 192 18.44 21.06 25.93
N SER A 193 18.86 20.20 24.99
CA SER A 193 20.19 20.30 24.37
C SER A 193 20.41 21.62 23.63
N GLU A 194 19.39 22.15 22.95
CA GLU A 194 19.48 23.44 22.25
C GLU A 194 19.38 24.64 23.19
N SER A 195 18.57 24.53 24.26
CA SER A 195 18.43 25.60 25.26
C SER A 195 19.72 25.92 26.04
N ASN A 196 20.58 24.91 26.24
CA ASN A 196 21.88 25.07 26.90
C ASN A 196 22.93 25.81 26.03
N GLY A 197 22.61 26.11 24.76
CA GLY A 197 23.45 26.88 23.83
C GLY A 197 23.40 28.41 23.99
N GLY A 198 22.60 28.94 24.92
CA GLY A 198 22.59 30.37 25.28
C GLY A 198 21.84 31.27 24.29
N GLY A 199 20.51 31.33 24.40
CA GLY A 199 19.68 32.30 23.70
C GLY A 199 18.18 32.18 24.03
N VAL A 200 17.55 33.32 24.30
CA VAL A 200 16.15 33.54 24.72
C VAL A 200 15.14 32.76 23.86
N SER A 201 14.20 32.05 24.51
CA SER A 201 13.01 31.41 23.91
C SER A 201 13.29 30.66 22.60
N CYS A 202 14.08 29.59 22.68
CA CYS A 202 14.39 28.76 21.51
C CYS A 202 13.13 28.04 21.02
N LEU A 203 12.55 28.53 19.92
CA LEU A 203 11.62 27.77 19.11
C LEU A 203 12.40 26.64 18.43
N LEU A 204 12.25 25.41 18.90
CA LEU A 204 12.83 24.22 18.29
C LEU A 204 12.01 23.82 17.05
N GLU A 205 12.61 23.89 15.88
CA GLU A 205 12.00 23.35 14.65
C GLU A 205 12.21 21.84 14.58
N LEU A 206 11.14 21.07 14.80
CA LEU A 206 11.18 19.61 14.74
C LEU A 206 10.64 19.08 13.41
N LYS A 207 11.49 18.32 12.72
CA LYS A 207 11.06 17.45 11.62
C LYS A 207 10.49 16.14 12.18
N VAL A 208 9.16 16.05 12.27
CA VAL A 208 8.45 14.95 12.97
C VAL A 208 8.16 13.70 12.13
N ASP A 209 8.33 13.73 10.81
CA ASP A 209 7.89 12.62 9.94
C ASP A 209 8.68 11.33 10.15
N ASP A 210 10.01 11.43 10.32
CA ASP A 210 10.85 10.24 10.59
C ASP A 210 10.63 9.72 12.02
N ASP A 211 10.36 10.61 12.96
CA ASP A 211 10.04 10.30 14.35
C ASP A 211 8.70 9.55 14.48
N LEU A 212 7.66 10.02 13.79
CA LEU A 212 6.34 9.37 13.78
C LEU A 212 6.37 8.02 13.05
N ARG A 213 7.20 7.88 12.01
CA ARG A 213 7.48 6.57 11.38
C ARG A 213 8.17 5.63 12.34
N ALA A 214 9.18 6.12 13.07
CA ALA A 214 9.88 5.34 14.09
C ALA A 214 8.94 4.88 15.19
N TYR A 215 8.09 5.78 15.70
CA TYR A 215 7.05 5.46 16.68
C TYR A 215 6.09 4.39 16.19
N SER A 216 5.49 4.57 15.01
CA SER A 216 4.52 3.61 14.46
C SER A 216 5.16 2.23 14.20
N ALA A 217 6.42 2.24 13.78
CA ALA A 217 7.23 1.03 13.57
C ALA A 217 7.54 0.30 14.89
N ASP A 218 7.87 1.03 15.97
CA ASP A 218 8.08 0.45 17.30
C ASP A 218 6.80 -0.17 17.85
N VAL A 219 5.68 0.57 17.77
CA VAL A 219 4.37 0.10 18.23
C VAL A 219 3.97 -1.22 17.55
N ILE A 220 4.01 -1.29 16.22
CA ILE A 220 3.60 -2.51 15.51
C ILE A 220 4.58 -3.67 15.76
N SER A 221 5.89 -3.40 15.88
CA SER A 221 6.90 -4.42 16.20
C SER A 221 6.69 -5.06 17.56
N ARG A 222 6.33 -4.28 18.58
CA ARG A 222 6.02 -4.79 19.92
C ARG A 222 4.65 -5.46 19.95
N ALA A 223 3.61 -4.76 19.52
CA ALA A 223 2.22 -5.21 19.69
C ALA A 223 1.88 -6.45 18.85
N CYS A 224 2.39 -6.56 17.62
CA CYS A 224 2.04 -7.68 16.73
C CYS A 224 3.06 -8.81 16.70
N PHE A 225 4.32 -8.55 17.04
CA PHE A 225 5.41 -9.52 16.83
C PHE A 225 6.25 -9.81 18.06
N GLY A 226 5.99 -9.17 19.21
CA GLY A 226 6.80 -9.34 20.43
C GLY A 226 8.28 -8.99 20.22
N SER A 227 8.61 -8.28 19.13
CA SER A 227 9.97 -8.12 18.64
C SER A 227 10.53 -6.75 18.99
N SER A 228 11.85 -6.64 19.12
CA SER A 228 12.50 -5.34 19.33
C SER A 228 12.43 -4.47 18.07
N TYR A 229 12.16 -3.19 18.27
CA TYR A 229 12.13 -2.17 17.20
C TYR A 229 13.37 -2.18 16.30
N VAL A 230 14.55 -2.50 16.85
CA VAL A 230 15.80 -2.53 16.11
C VAL A 230 15.74 -3.51 14.94
N LYS A 231 15.12 -4.68 15.11
CA LYS A 231 14.93 -5.67 14.03
C LYS A 231 13.83 -5.23 13.07
N GLY A 232 12.73 -4.72 13.61
CA GLY A 232 11.65 -4.09 12.84
C GLY A 232 12.18 -3.05 11.86
N LYS A 233 13.08 -2.14 12.30
CA LYS A 233 13.67 -1.08 11.48
C LYS A 233 14.31 -1.60 10.19
N ARG A 234 15.03 -2.73 10.25
CA ARG A 234 15.61 -3.34 9.05
C ARG A 234 14.52 -3.88 8.12
N ILE A 235 13.49 -4.53 8.67
CA ILE A 235 12.35 -5.04 7.90
C ILE A 235 11.62 -3.87 7.20
N PHE A 236 11.29 -2.79 7.91
CA PHE A 236 10.62 -1.62 7.33
C PHE A 236 11.44 -0.98 6.21
N ALA A 237 12.75 -0.81 6.40
CA ALA A 237 13.64 -0.27 5.37
C ALA A 237 13.63 -1.15 4.10
N MET A 238 13.72 -2.47 4.26
CA MET A 238 13.69 -3.39 3.12
C MET A 238 12.32 -3.44 2.44
N ILE A 239 11.23 -3.39 3.20
CA ILE A 239 9.86 -3.28 2.66
C ILE A 239 9.69 -1.98 1.88
N ARG A 240 10.23 -0.85 2.35
CA ARG A 240 10.19 0.43 1.63
C ARG A 240 10.95 0.37 0.30
N GLU A 241 12.15 -0.20 0.30
CA GLU A 241 12.91 -0.39 -0.95
C GLU A 241 12.20 -1.35 -1.90
N LEU A 242 11.58 -2.42 -1.37
CA LEU A 242 10.76 -3.33 -2.15
C LEU A 242 9.54 -2.63 -2.75
N GLN A 243 8.85 -1.79 -1.98
CA GLN A 243 7.75 -0.95 -2.45
C GLN A 243 8.20 -0.05 -3.59
N LYS A 244 9.35 0.63 -3.46
CA LYS A 244 9.91 1.47 -4.54
C LYS A 244 10.22 0.66 -5.80
N ALA A 245 10.74 -0.55 -5.66
CA ALA A 245 11.06 -1.44 -6.78
C ALA A 245 9.80 -1.92 -7.52
N VAL A 246 8.70 -2.20 -6.80
CA VAL A 246 7.42 -2.61 -7.42
C VAL A 246 6.57 -1.42 -7.91
N SER A 247 6.82 -0.20 -7.40
CA SER A 247 6.08 1.03 -7.79
C SER A 247 6.48 1.61 -9.16
N LYS A 248 7.46 1.02 -9.84
CA LYS A 248 7.87 1.39 -11.21
C LYS A 248 7.57 0.26 -12.20
N PRO A 249 6.28 -0.10 -12.36
CA PRO A 249 5.89 -1.21 -13.20
C PRO A 249 6.26 -0.97 -14.67
N ASN A 250 6.76 -2.02 -15.34
CA ASN A 250 6.82 -2.02 -16.80
C ASN A 250 5.41 -2.38 -17.31
N LEU A 251 4.60 -1.35 -17.54
CA LEU A 251 3.21 -1.52 -17.95
C LEU A 251 3.08 -2.39 -19.22
N LEU A 252 3.99 -2.29 -20.20
CA LEU A 252 3.96 -3.18 -21.36
C LEU A 252 4.14 -4.65 -20.96
N ALA A 253 5.10 -4.93 -20.07
CA ALA A 253 5.30 -6.28 -19.57
C ALA A 253 4.08 -6.79 -18.79
N GLU A 254 3.35 -5.91 -18.10
CA GLU A 254 2.15 -6.28 -17.36
C GLU A 254 0.96 -6.57 -18.26
N MET A 255 0.71 -5.68 -19.23
CA MET A 255 -0.37 -5.87 -20.21
C MET A 255 -0.18 -7.13 -21.06
N THR A 256 1.07 -7.55 -21.26
CA THR A 256 1.43 -8.72 -22.08
C THR A 256 1.70 -9.99 -21.28
N GLY A 257 1.59 -9.95 -19.95
CA GLY A 257 1.86 -11.10 -19.08
C GLY A 257 3.34 -11.47 -18.93
N LEU A 258 4.26 -10.61 -19.40
CA LEU A 258 5.71 -10.79 -19.35
C LEU A 258 6.34 -10.25 -18.05
N SER A 259 5.53 -10.00 -17.02
CA SER A 259 5.98 -9.48 -15.72
C SER A 259 6.93 -10.42 -14.98
N PHE A 260 7.01 -11.71 -15.37
CA PHE A 260 7.93 -12.70 -14.80
C PHE A 260 9.35 -12.64 -15.39
N LEU A 261 9.58 -11.86 -16.46
CA LEU A 261 10.90 -11.78 -17.08
C LEU A 261 11.94 -11.19 -16.11
N PRO A 262 13.19 -11.68 -16.12
CA PRO A 262 14.23 -11.25 -15.18
C PRO A 262 14.79 -9.87 -15.55
N THR A 263 13.95 -8.83 -15.55
CA THR A 263 14.39 -7.44 -15.74
C THR A 263 15.21 -6.95 -14.54
N ARG A 264 15.95 -5.84 -14.69
CA ARG A 264 16.71 -5.26 -13.55
C ARG A 264 15.82 -4.96 -12.35
N SER A 265 14.61 -4.43 -12.58
CA SER A 265 13.64 -4.13 -11.52
C SER A 265 13.11 -5.39 -10.84
N ASN A 266 12.74 -6.40 -11.63
CA ASN A 266 12.22 -7.66 -11.10
C ASN A 266 13.27 -8.41 -10.29
N ARG A 267 14.52 -8.45 -10.76
CA ARG A 267 15.64 -9.05 -10.00
C ARG A 267 15.90 -8.32 -8.68
N ALA A 268 15.79 -6.99 -8.66
CA ALA A 268 15.90 -6.22 -7.43
C ALA A 268 14.74 -6.53 -6.47
N ALA A 269 13.51 -6.59 -6.96
CA ALA A 269 12.33 -6.94 -6.18
C ALA A 269 12.43 -8.37 -5.60
N TRP A 270 12.88 -9.35 -6.37
CA TRP A 270 13.07 -10.72 -5.90
C TRP A 270 14.15 -10.83 -4.83
N ARG A 271 15.27 -10.11 -4.99
CA ARG A 271 16.34 -10.06 -3.98
C ARG A 271 15.83 -9.46 -2.67
N LEU A 272 15.19 -8.28 -2.74
CA LEU A 272 14.63 -7.60 -1.58
C LEU A 272 13.55 -8.45 -0.90
N ASN A 273 12.70 -9.13 -1.67
CA ASN A 273 11.71 -10.07 -1.14
C ASN A 273 12.39 -11.21 -0.34
N ARG A 274 13.47 -11.79 -0.87
CA ARG A 274 14.23 -12.86 -0.18
C ARG A 274 14.86 -12.36 1.13
N GLU A 275 15.40 -11.15 1.13
CA GLU A 275 15.98 -10.52 2.33
C GLU A 275 14.90 -10.25 3.39
N VAL A 276 13.76 -9.67 3.01
CA VAL A 276 12.61 -9.46 3.91
C VAL A 276 12.12 -10.78 4.49
N ARG A 277 12.02 -11.82 3.65
CA ARG A 277 11.62 -13.16 4.08
C ARG A 277 12.57 -13.72 5.13
N ALA A 278 13.89 -13.62 4.93
CA ALA A 278 14.87 -14.08 5.90
C ALA A 278 14.71 -13.38 7.25
N LEU A 279 14.61 -12.05 7.25
CA LEU A 279 14.46 -11.26 8.47
C LEU A 279 13.17 -11.60 9.25
N ILE A 280 12.07 -11.85 8.54
CA ILE A 280 10.82 -12.24 9.18
C ILE A 280 10.94 -13.62 9.82
N LEU A 281 11.58 -14.58 9.14
CA LEU A 281 11.81 -15.90 9.72
C LEU A 281 12.71 -15.86 10.96
N ASP A 282 13.70 -14.97 10.98
CA ASP A 282 14.53 -14.78 12.17
C ASP A 282 13.67 -14.29 13.35
N VAL A 283 12.73 -13.37 13.12
CA VAL A 283 11.74 -12.96 14.14
C VAL A 283 10.85 -14.14 14.57
N VAL A 284 10.40 -14.98 13.63
CA VAL A 284 9.60 -16.18 13.96
C VAL A 284 10.36 -17.16 14.84
N ARG A 285 11.64 -17.41 14.54
CA ARG A 285 12.48 -18.35 15.29
C ARG A 285 12.69 -17.90 16.73
N GLU A 286 13.06 -16.65 16.93
CA GLU A 286 13.31 -16.10 18.26
C GLU A 286 12.04 -16.05 19.12
N ASN A 287 10.91 -15.74 18.49
CA ASN A 287 9.62 -15.75 19.18
C ASN A 287 9.22 -17.17 19.64
N ASN A 288 9.65 -18.23 18.94
CA ASN A 288 9.48 -19.61 19.40
C ASN A 288 10.44 -19.99 20.55
N GLU A 289 11.64 -19.41 20.58
CA GLU A 289 12.66 -19.66 21.61
C GLU A 289 12.37 -18.92 22.93
N GLY A 290 11.69 -17.77 22.85
CA GLY A 290 11.37 -16.92 24.00
C GLY A 290 10.39 -17.53 25.01
N GLY A 291 9.69 -18.62 24.65
CA GLY A 291 8.82 -19.40 25.55
C GLY A 291 7.60 -18.65 26.11
N ASP A 292 7.47 -17.36 25.81
CA ASP A 292 6.43 -16.51 26.37
C ASP A 292 5.18 -16.60 25.48
N ASP A 293 4.07 -17.04 26.07
CA ASP A 293 2.77 -17.18 25.42
C ASP A 293 2.08 -15.82 25.25
N ASP A 294 2.89 -14.79 25.01
CA ASP A 294 2.43 -13.42 24.88
C ASP A 294 1.52 -13.41 23.65
N GLY A 295 0.23 -13.17 23.86
CA GLY A 295 -0.86 -13.46 22.92
C GLY A 295 -0.91 -12.51 21.73
N ASN A 296 0.23 -12.31 21.07
CA ASN A 296 0.49 -11.48 19.92
C ASN A 296 0.06 -12.14 18.60
N LEU A 297 -0.04 -11.34 17.54
CA LEU A 297 -0.53 -11.78 16.24
C LEU A 297 0.35 -12.87 15.61
N LEU A 298 1.67 -12.79 15.77
CA LEU A 298 2.58 -13.81 15.25
C LEU A 298 2.31 -15.18 15.88
N ASN A 299 2.18 -15.24 17.21
CA ASN A 299 1.82 -16.46 17.94
C ASN A 299 0.46 -17.01 17.49
N ALA A 300 -0.54 -16.15 17.28
CA ALA A 300 -1.85 -16.56 16.77
C ALA A 300 -1.75 -17.20 15.37
N MET A 301 -0.94 -16.63 14.47
CA MET A 301 -0.71 -17.20 13.13
C MET A 301 0.00 -18.56 13.20
N LEU A 302 1.02 -18.70 14.06
CA LEU A 302 1.77 -19.96 14.24
C LEU A 302 0.88 -21.07 14.81
N ARG A 303 0.06 -20.76 15.84
CA ARG A 303 -0.87 -21.74 16.43
C ARG A 303 -1.91 -22.23 15.42
N SER A 304 -2.42 -21.33 14.58
CA SER A 304 -3.39 -21.72 13.54
C SER A 304 -2.78 -22.65 12.50
N VAL A 305 -1.54 -22.38 12.07
CA VAL A 305 -0.81 -23.26 11.16
C VAL A 305 -0.61 -24.64 11.79
N ALA A 306 -0.24 -24.71 13.08
CA ALA A 306 -0.06 -25.97 13.81
C ALA A 306 -1.38 -26.75 13.99
N GLY A 307 -2.49 -26.06 14.29
CA GLY A 307 -3.81 -26.66 14.52
C GLY A 307 -4.55 -27.11 13.26
N SER A 308 -4.14 -26.66 12.08
CA SER A 308 -4.81 -26.97 10.80
C SER A 308 -4.48 -28.36 10.23
N GLY A 309 -3.82 -29.23 11.02
CA GLY A 309 -3.64 -30.66 10.74
C GLY A 309 -2.92 -30.97 9.43
N GLY A 310 -1.58 -30.95 9.42
CA GLY A 310 -0.66 -31.73 8.57
C GLY A 310 -0.78 -31.70 7.03
N GLY A 311 -1.83 -31.15 6.43
CA GLY A 311 -2.11 -31.24 4.99
C GLY A 311 -1.48 -30.14 4.13
N HIS A 312 -0.94 -29.10 4.78
CA HIS A 312 -0.21 -28.03 4.12
C HIS A 312 1.28 -28.33 4.21
N ALA A 313 1.94 -28.57 3.07
CA ALA A 313 3.39 -28.75 3.01
C ALA A 313 4.06 -27.62 3.80
N ALA A 314 5.07 -27.90 4.63
CA ALA A 314 5.68 -26.91 5.53
C ALA A 314 6.07 -25.58 4.83
N ALA A 315 6.44 -25.64 3.55
CA ALA A 315 6.66 -24.46 2.71
C ALA A 315 5.43 -23.52 2.61
N THR A 316 4.22 -24.06 2.48
CA THR A 316 2.96 -23.30 2.38
C THR A 316 2.57 -22.65 3.71
N ALA A 317 2.89 -23.30 4.82
CA ALA A 317 2.70 -22.77 6.17
C ALA A 317 3.65 -21.61 6.47
N GLU A 318 4.93 -21.77 6.13
CA GLU A 318 5.95 -20.74 6.29
C GLU A 318 5.64 -19.53 5.41
N ASP A 319 5.27 -19.76 4.14
CA ASP A 319 4.90 -18.68 3.22
C ASP A 319 3.65 -17.94 3.70
N PHE A 320 2.66 -18.64 4.28
CA PHE A 320 1.49 -18.01 4.89
C PHE A 320 1.87 -17.03 6.01
N VAL A 321 2.73 -17.46 6.94
CA VAL A 321 3.18 -16.61 8.05
C VAL A 321 3.98 -15.43 7.51
N VAL A 322 4.97 -15.68 6.65
CA VAL A 322 5.82 -14.63 6.09
C VAL A 322 5.01 -13.59 5.34
N ASP A 323 4.09 -14.00 4.47
CA ASP A 323 3.32 -13.08 3.65
C ASP A 323 2.37 -12.22 4.48
N ASN A 324 1.74 -12.78 5.52
CA ASN A 324 0.90 -12.01 6.42
C ASN A 324 1.73 -11.09 7.33
N CYS A 325 2.88 -11.52 7.83
CA CYS A 325 3.82 -10.66 8.55
C CYS A 325 4.25 -9.45 7.69
N LYS A 326 4.62 -9.68 6.42
CA LYS A 326 4.97 -8.60 5.48
C LYS A 326 3.83 -7.60 5.32
N ASN A 327 2.60 -8.09 5.21
CA ASN A 327 1.41 -7.24 5.06
C ASN A 327 1.15 -6.38 6.29
N ILE A 328 1.28 -6.95 7.50
CA ILE A 328 1.09 -6.22 8.75
C ILE A 328 2.20 -5.19 8.95
N TYR A 329 3.46 -5.56 8.73
CA TYR A 329 4.58 -4.63 8.75
C TYR A 329 4.39 -3.50 7.73
N PHE A 330 3.98 -3.81 6.49
CA PHE A 330 3.75 -2.80 5.46
C PHE A 330 2.63 -1.82 5.84
N ALA A 331 1.49 -2.34 6.30
CA ALA A 331 0.32 -1.52 6.59
C ALA A 331 0.49 -0.66 7.85
N GLY A 332 1.05 -1.24 8.92
CA GLY A 332 0.97 -0.67 10.27
C GLY A 332 1.86 0.52 10.55
N TYR A 333 2.93 0.74 9.78
CA TYR A 333 3.92 1.77 10.12
C TYR A 333 3.78 3.07 9.33
N GLU A 334 3.63 3.02 7.99
CA GLU A 334 3.60 4.24 7.18
C GLU A 334 2.25 4.95 7.27
N THR A 335 1.14 4.20 7.26
CA THR A 335 -0.21 4.78 7.27
C THR A 335 -0.51 5.49 8.59
N THR A 336 -0.16 4.88 9.72
CA THR A 336 -0.28 5.45 11.07
C THR A 336 0.57 6.71 11.20
N ALA A 337 1.85 6.66 10.81
CA ALA A 337 2.75 7.80 10.87
C ALA A 337 2.26 8.98 10.03
N MET A 338 1.78 8.73 8.81
CA MET A 338 1.23 9.79 7.97
C MET A 338 -0.05 10.36 8.57
N THR A 339 -0.95 9.53 9.11
CA THR A 339 -2.17 10.01 9.78
C THR A 339 -1.84 10.90 10.97
N ALA A 340 -0.88 10.50 11.81
CA ALA A 340 -0.42 11.32 12.93
C ALA A 340 0.20 12.65 12.48
N ALA A 341 1.01 12.63 11.41
CA ALA A 341 1.62 13.85 10.87
C ALA A 341 0.56 14.83 10.33
N TRP A 342 -0.44 14.32 9.60
CA TRP A 342 -1.57 15.13 9.12
C TRP A 342 -2.40 15.68 10.29
N CYS A 343 -2.63 14.87 11.33
CA CYS A 343 -3.33 15.31 12.54
C CYS A 343 -2.58 16.47 13.22
N MET A 344 -1.27 16.33 13.46
CA MET A 344 -0.45 17.38 14.06
C MET A 344 -0.45 18.66 13.20
N MET A 345 -0.33 18.52 11.88
CA MET A 345 -0.39 19.67 10.97
C MET A 345 -1.75 20.38 11.05
N LEU A 346 -2.86 19.63 11.03
CA LEU A 346 -4.21 20.21 11.11
C LEU A 346 -4.48 20.87 12.46
N LEU A 347 -4.05 20.27 13.57
CA LEU A 347 -4.17 20.89 14.89
C LEU A 347 -3.33 22.18 14.98
N ALA A 348 -2.13 22.20 14.41
CA ALA A 348 -1.30 23.41 14.37
C ALA A 348 -1.90 24.54 13.50
N LEU A 349 -2.66 24.19 12.46
CA LEU A 349 -3.40 25.14 11.63
C LEU A 349 -4.69 25.65 12.30
N HIS A 350 -5.21 24.92 13.28
CA HIS A 350 -6.48 25.18 13.94
C HIS A 350 -6.34 25.13 15.47
N PRO A 351 -5.75 26.17 16.09
CA PRO A 351 -5.45 26.20 17.52
C PRO A 351 -6.67 25.98 18.41
N GLU A 352 -7.86 26.39 17.97
CA GLU A 352 -9.12 26.17 18.67
C GLU A 352 -9.40 24.68 18.93
N TRP A 353 -9.04 23.80 18.00
CA TRP A 353 -9.16 22.35 18.16
C TRP A 353 -7.98 21.77 18.92
N GLN A 354 -6.79 22.36 18.78
CA GLN A 354 -5.62 21.94 19.54
C GLN A 354 -5.82 22.14 21.04
N ASP A 355 -6.38 23.27 21.45
CA ASP A 355 -6.65 23.56 22.86
C ASP A 355 -7.77 22.65 23.40
N GLN A 356 -8.84 22.41 22.64
CA GLN A 356 -9.91 21.49 23.03
C GLN A 356 -9.49 20.03 23.17
N VAL A 357 -8.49 19.57 22.41
CA VAL A 357 -7.94 18.20 22.52
C VAL A 357 -6.96 18.10 23.70
N ARG A 358 -6.34 19.21 24.09
CA ARG A 358 -5.41 19.27 25.22
C ARG A 358 -6.15 19.23 26.56
N ASP A 359 -7.28 19.93 26.65
CA ASP A 359 -8.16 19.98 27.82
C ASP A 359 -8.97 18.68 27.98
#